data_AF-A0A349FD45-F1
#
_entry.id   AF-A0A349FD45-F1
#
_cell.length_a   1.000
_cell.length_b   1.000
_cell.length_c   1.000
_cell.angle_alpha   90.00
_cell.angle_beta   90.00
_cell.angle_gamma   90.00
#
_symmetry.space_group_name_H-M   'P 1'
#
loop_
_entity.id
_entity.type
_entity.pdbx_description
1 polymer ?
#
loop_
_entity_poly.entity_id
_entity_poly.type
_entity_poly.pdbx_seq_one_letter_code
_entity_poly.pdbx_strand_id
1 'polypeptide(L)' 'MFRRGVLISFTVMVASLSLPEQAQASPFLTNDQMGYQMFEQKEYQKAADTFEDSRWKGISQYYAGDYSAAADSLK' A
#
# COMPACT_ATOMS: atom_id res chain seq x y z
N MET A 1 -40.55 -2.02 -28.78
CA MET A 1 -39.91 -1.26 -27.68
C MET A 1 -38.56 -1.90 -27.34
N PHE A 2 -37.49 -1.45 -28.00
CA PHE A 2 -36.13 -1.93 -27.69
C PHE A 2 -35.80 -1.51 -26.25
N ARG A 3 -35.51 -2.48 -25.38
CA ARG A 3 -35.12 -2.29 -23.98
C ARG A 3 -33.70 -1.72 -23.90
N ARG A 4 -33.50 -0.51 -24.44
CA ARG A 4 -32.22 0.20 -24.52
C ARG A 4 -31.61 0.49 -23.13
N GLY A 5 -32.41 0.44 -22.07
CA GLY A 5 -31.96 0.63 -20.69
C GLY A 5 -31.17 -0.53 -20.09
N VAL A 6 -31.36 -1.78 -20.55
CA VAL A 6 -30.71 -2.96 -19.94
C VAL A 6 -29.22 -3.00 -20.24
N LEU A 7 -28.83 -2.58 -21.45
CA LEU A 7 -27.42 -2.51 -21.86
C LEU A 7 -26.64 -1.48 -21.04
N ILE A 8 -27.26 -0.34 -20.72
CA ILE A 8 -26.63 0.72 -19.90
C ILE A 8 -26.44 0.23 -18.46
N SER A 9 -27.44 -0.45 -17.88
CA SER A 9 -27.34 -1.04 -16.54
C SER A 9 -26.24 -2.09 -16.44
N PHE A 10 -26.04 -2.89 -17.50
CA PHE A 10 -25.00 -3.92 -17.52
C PHE A 10 -23.60 -3.31 -17.57
N THR A 11 -23.40 -2.23 -18.34
CA THR A 11 -22.12 -1.52 -18.42
C THR A 11 -21.75 -0.86 -17.09
N VAL A 12 -22.71 -0.26 -16.39
CA VAL A 12 -22.48 0.35 -15.06
C VAL A 12 -22.13 -0.71 -14.01
N MET A 13 -22.75 -1.89 -14.07
CA MET A 13 -22.49 -2.99 -13.13
C MET A 13 -21.10 -3.63 -13.33
N VAL A 14 -20.59 -3.67 -14.56
CA VAL A 14 -19.23 -4.17 -14.84
C VAL A 14 -18.17 -3.14 -14.43
N ALA A 15 -18.46 -1.84 -14.59
CA ALA A 15 -17.53 -0.77 -14.21
C ALA A 15 -17.27 -0.68 -12.70
N SER A 16 -18.24 -1.02 -11.85
CA SER A 16 -18.08 -1.03 -10.39
C SER A 16 -17.21 -2.17 -9.85
N LEU A 17 -16.92 -3.20 -10.65
CA LEU A 17 -15.97 -4.28 -10.30
C LEU A 17 -14.52 -3.95 -10.64
N SER A 18 -14.27 -2.81 -11.32
CA SER A 18 -12.94 -2.41 -11.81
C SER A 18 -12.46 -1.10 -11.17
N LEU A 19 -12.82 -0.85 -9.91
CA LEU A 19 -12.19 0.22 -9.15
C LEU A 19 -10.74 -0.20 -8.91
N PRO A 20 -9.73 0.48 -9.49
CA PRO A 20 -8.35 0.20 -9.16
C PRO A 20 -8.21 0.35 -7.65
N GLU A 21 -7.61 -0.64 -7.01
CA GLU A 21 -7.14 -0.52 -5.63
C GLU A 21 -6.33 0.78 -5.61
N GLN A 22 -6.82 1.76 -4.85
CA GLN A 22 -6.23 3.09 -4.84
C GLN A 22 -4.80 2.94 -4.32
N ALA A 23 -3.85 2.81 -5.25
CA ALA A 23 -2.45 2.99 -4.93
C ALA A 23 -2.36 4.39 -4.33
N GLN A 24 -2.18 4.45 -3.00
CA GLN A 24 -2.07 5.70 -2.27
C GLN A 24 -0.75 6.38 -2.63
N ALA A 25 -0.63 6.85 -3.87
CA ALA A 25 0.38 7.79 -4.27
C ALA A 25 -0.09 9.15 -3.77
N SER A 26 0.25 9.47 -2.52
CA SER A 26 0.10 10.84 -2.03
C SER A 26 1.10 11.69 -2.80
N PRO A 27 0.68 12.64 -3.67
CA PRO A 27 1.59 13.33 -4.60
C PRO A 27 2.64 14.20 -3.90
N PHE A 28 2.53 14.35 -2.59
CA PHE A 28 3.34 15.23 -1.76
C PHE A 28 4.10 14.50 -0.64
N LEU A 29 3.82 13.22 -0.38
CA LEU A 29 4.54 12.46 0.65
C LEU A 29 5.69 11.68 0.04
N THR A 30 6.83 11.66 0.74
CA THR A 30 7.93 10.76 0.41
C THR A 30 7.61 9.32 0.85
N ASN A 31 8.34 8.36 0.29
CA ASN A 31 8.26 6.96 0.69
C ASN A 31 8.51 6.79 2.20
N ASP A 32 9.50 7.47 2.78
CA ASP A 32 9.73 7.41 4.23
C ASP A 32 8.57 7.97 5.06
N GLN A 33 7.89 9.02 4.59
CA GLN A 33 6.73 9.56 5.30
C GLN A 33 5.54 8.60 5.25
N MET A 34 5.33 7.95 4.11
CA MET A 34 4.30 6.91 3.97
C MET A 34 4.64 5.68 4.83
N GLY A 35 5.91 5.25 4.82
CA GLY A 35 6.41 4.17 5.66
C GLY A 35 6.20 4.46 7.15
N TYR A 36 6.44 5.70 7.58
CA TYR A 36 6.20 6.11 8.96
C TYR A 36 4.72 6.03 9.35
N GLN A 37 3.81 6.47 8.47
CA GLN A 37 2.36 6.32 8.70
C GLN A 37 1.94 4.84 8.82
N MET A 38 2.51 3.95 8.01
CA MET A 38 2.27 2.51 8.10
C MET A 38 2.83 1.93 9.40
N PHE A 39 4.02 2.38 9.82
CA PHE A 39 4.65 1.99 11.07
C PHE A 39 3.78 2.35 12.28
N GLU A 40 3.23 3.57 12.31
CA GLU A 40 2.30 4.02 13.37
C GLU A 40 1.01 3.17 13.41
N GLN A 41 0.56 2.71 12.24
CA GLN A 41 -0.58 1.78 12.11
C GLN A 41 -0.22 0.32 12.45
N LYS A 42 1.02 0.05 12.85
CA LYS A 42 1.58 -1.29 13.14
C LYS A 42 1.63 -2.21 11.92
N GLU A 43 1.57 -1.65 10.72
CA GLU A 43 1.74 -2.38 9.45
C GLU A 43 3.23 -2.53 9.14
N TYR A 44 3.98 -3.13 10.08
CA TYR A 44 5.44 -3.10 10.09
C TYR A 44 6.09 -3.72 8.84
N GLN A 45 5.49 -4.78 8.29
CA GLN A 45 5.99 -5.39 7.06
C GLN A 45 5.86 -4.43 5.87
N LYS A 46 4.70 -3.81 5.69
CA LYS A 46 4.48 -2.83 4.61
C LYS A 46 5.32 -1.58 4.82
N ALA A 47 5.48 -1.14 6.07
CA ALA A 47 6.36 -0.03 6.41
C ALA A 47 7.81 -0.34 5.98
N ALA A 48 8.32 -1.53 6.29
CA ALA A 48 9.65 -1.98 5.88
C ALA A 48 9.84 -2.02 4.35
N ASP A 49 8.81 -2.41 3.61
CA ASP A 49 8.84 -2.44 2.15
C ASP A 49 8.76 -1.02 1.53
N THR A 50 8.26 -0.05 2.30
CA THR A 50 8.05 1.34 1.83
C THR A 50 9.23 2.26 2.19
N PHE A 51 9.92 2.04 3.31
CA PHE A 51 11.05 2.89 3.73
C PHE A 51 12.23 2.81 2.75
N GLU A 52 12.76 3.97 2.38
CA GLU A 52 14.04 4.11 1.67
C GLU A 52 15.21 4.24 2.66
N ASP A 53 15.02 4.92 3.81
CA ASP A 53 16.02 4.96 4.88
C ASP A 53 16.22 3.54 5.46
N SER A 54 17.43 3.00 5.28
CA SER A 54 17.77 1.63 5.66
C SER A 54 17.63 1.37 7.16
N ARG A 55 17.78 2.39 8.01
CA ARG A 55 17.60 2.25 9.46
C ARG A 55 16.13 2.11 9.80
N TRP A 56 15.26 2.96 9.22
CA TRP A 56 13.81 2.83 9.42
C TRP A 56 13.26 1.52 8.86
N LYS A 57 13.77 1.08 7.71
CA LYS A 57 13.49 -0.25 7.17
C LYS A 57 13.89 -1.36 8.15
N GLY A 58 15.12 -1.33 8.66
CA GLY A 58 15.61 -2.32 9.61
C GLY A 58 14.84 -2.34 10.93
N ILE A 59 14.49 -1.16 11.47
CA ILE A 59 13.61 -1.05 12.64
C ILE A 59 12.25 -1.68 12.34
N SER A 60 11.64 -1.36 11.20
CA SER A 60 10.33 -1.92 10.81
C SER A 60 10.37 -3.44 10.65
N GLN A 61 11.42 -3.98 10.04
CA GLN A 61 11.65 -5.44 9.94
C GLN A 61 11.76 -6.09 11.32
N TYR A 62 12.47 -5.45 12.26
CA TYR A 62 12.57 -5.94 13.64
C TYR A 62 11.19 -6.04 14.31
N TYR A 63 10.34 -5.01 14.16
CA TYR A 63 8.97 -5.02 14.68
C TYR A 63 8.05 -6.01 13.95
N ALA A 64 8.33 -6.29 12.67
CA ALA A 64 7.66 -7.35 11.91
C ALA A 64 8.11 -8.77 12.29
N GLY A 65 9.19 -8.90 13.08
CA GLY A 65 9.76 -10.19 13.50
C GLY A 65 10.80 -10.75 12.53
N ASP A 66 11.16 -10.02 11.47
CA ASP A 66 12.22 -10.41 10.53
C ASP A 66 13.58 -9.90 11.01
N TYR A 67 14.10 -10.56 12.05
CA TYR A 67 15.37 -10.18 12.67
C TYR A 67 16.58 -10.35 11.74
N SER A 68 16.51 -11.30 10.80
CA SER A 68 17.60 -11.52 9.85
C SER A 68 17.68 -10.35 8.88
N ALA A 69 16.55 -9.98 8.25
CA ALA A 69 16.52 -8.85 7.34
C ALA A 69 16.81 -7.52 8.06
N ALA A 70 16.37 -7.38 9.31
CA ALA A 70 16.68 -6.22 10.14
C ALA A 70 18.19 -6.08 10.37
N ALA A 71 18.89 -7.18 10.70
CA ALA A 71 20.33 -7.17 10.89
C ALA A 71 21.07 -6.77 9.60
N ASP A 72 20.62 -7.24 8.45
CA ASP A 72 21.20 -6.87 7.16
C ASP A 72 20.96 -5.39 6.83
N SER A 73 19.76 -4.85 7.12
CA SER A 73 19.44 -3.44 6.83
C SER A 73 20.08 -2.44 7.81
N LEU A 74 20.46 -2.89 9.01
CA LEU A 74 21.09 -2.06 10.06
C LEU A 74 22.62 -2.15 10.09
N LYS A 75 23.22 -2.88 9.16
CA LYS A 75 24.67 -3.06 9.05
C LYS A 75 25.37 -1.81 8.52
#